data_AF-A0A0M3D6H2-F1
#
_entry.id   AF-A0A0M3D6H2-F1
#
_cell.length_a   1.000
_cell.length_b   1.000
_cell.length_c   1.000
_cell.angle_alpha   90.00
_cell.angle_beta   90.00
_cell.angle_gamma   90.00
#
_symmetry.space_group_name_H-M   'P 1'
#
loop_
_entity.id
_entity.type
_entity.pdbx_description
1 polymer ?
#
loop_
_entity_poly.entity_id
_entity_poly.type
_entity_poly.pdbx_seq_one_letter_code
_entity_poly.pdbx_strand_id
1 'polypeptide(L)'
;MSQAAAEVLAALGRRGWKLGVAESLTGGALCADLVAVPGASAVLLGGVVAYATPVKSSVLGVDEGLLSRYGPVHPQVALEMADGVRRVVGVDGEAADVGVSTTGIAGPVSPDGQPVGTVHIGVVTPAASRTRAFLFVGDRESIRAQTVDAALQEMLALLSE
;
A
#
# COMPACT_ATOMS: atom_id res chain seq x y z
N MET A 1 0.55 16.78 -7.73
CA MET A 1 1.67 16.38 -6.87
C MET A 1 1.26 16.65 -5.44
N SER A 2 1.11 15.60 -4.64
CA SER A 2 0.91 15.73 -3.20
C SER A 2 2.19 16.21 -2.51
N GLN A 3 2.05 17.15 -1.57
CA GLN A 3 3.13 17.54 -0.66
C GLN A 3 3.60 16.33 0.18
N ALA A 4 2.68 15.47 0.61
CA ALA A 4 2.98 14.31 1.43
C ALA A 4 3.84 13.28 0.68
N ALA A 5 3.63 13.10 -0.63
CA ALA A 5 4.44 12.22 -1.46
C ALA A 5 5.91 12.67 -1.47
N ALA A 6 6.16 13.97 -1.63
CA ALA A 6 7.50 14.53 -1.59
C ALA A 6 8.16 14.37 -0.21
N GLU A 7 7.39 14.55 0.87
CA GLU A 7 7.88 14.37 2.24
C GLU A 7 8.26 12.90 2.53
N VAL A 8 7.45 11.93 2.07
CA VAL A 8 7.75 10.49 2.19
C VAL A 8 9.05 10.17 1.47
N LEU A 9 9.19 10.57 0.21
CA LEU A 9 10.38 10.30 -0.58
C LEU A 9 11.63 10.95 0.04
N ALA A 10 11.51 12.18 0.54
CA ALA A 10 12.61 12.84 1.23
C ALA A 10 12.98 12.13 2.55
N ALA A 11 12.00 11.67 3.33
CA ALA A 11 12.23 10.98 4.60
C ALA A 11 12.91 9.62 4.42
N LEU A 12 12.54 8.88 3.38
CA LEU A 12 13.17 7.62 2.99
C LEU A 12 14.57 7.85 2.40
N GLY A 13 14.72 8.85 1.53
CA GLY A 13 16.00 9.24 0.94
C GLY A 13 17.06 9.59 1.99
N ARG A 14 16.68 10.33 3.05
CA ARG A 14 17.58 10.62 4.18
C ARG A 14 18.06 9.38 4.94
N ARG A 15 17.33 8.27 4.87
CA ARG A 15 17.66 6.98 5.50
C ARG A 15 18.39 6.02 4.56
N GLY A 16 18.50 6.38 3.28
CA GLY A 16 18.97 5.46 2.24
C GLY A 16 18.00 4.32 1.94
N TRP A 17 16.74 4.43 2.38
CA TRP A 17 15.75 3.37 2.26
C TRP A 17 15.05 3.38 0.92
N LYS A 18 14.71 2.19 0.43
CA LYS A 18 13.97 1.93 -0.80
C LYS A 18 12.51 1.57 -0.53
N LEU A 19 11.63 1.89 -1.47
CA LEU A 19 10.18 1.73 -1.34
C LEU A 19 9.60 0.80 -2.42
N GLY A 20 8.74 -0.12 -1.99
CA GLY A 20 7.80 -0.85 -2.84
C GLY A 20 6.34 -0.57 -2.48
N VAL A 21 5.45 -0.58 -3.47
CA VAL A 21 4.03 -0.22 -3.31
C VAL A 21 3.11 -1.32 -3.85
N ALA A 22 2.24 -1.89 -3.02
CA ALA A 22 1.22 -2.85 -3.42
C ALA A 22 -0.18 -2.21 -3.39
N GLU A 23 -0.81 -2.04 -4.54
CA GLU A 23 -2.13 -1.42 -4.64
C GLU A 23 -3.21 -2.45 -4.97
N SER A 24 -4.40 -2.25 -4.41
CA SER A 24 -5.63 -2.91 -4.87
C SER A 24 -6.64 -1.86 -5.30
N LEU A 25 -7.47 -1.33 -4.40
CA LEU A 25 -8.54 -0.39 -4.75
C LEU A 25 -8.05 0.91 -5.41
N THR A 26 -6.84 1.36 -5.09
CA THR A 26 -6.27 2.62 -5.61
C THR A 26 -5.80 2.49 -7.06
N GLY A 27 -5.50 1.28 -7.53
CA GLY A 27 -5.32 0.98 -8.95
C GLY A 27 -4.12 1.66 -9.61
N GLY A 28 -3.03 1.90 -8.88
CA GLY A 28 -1.82 2.57 -9.39
C GLY A 28 -1.74 4.05 -9.02
N ALA A 29 -2.76 4.60 -8.37
CA ALA A 29 -2.82 6.02 -8.03
C ALA A 29 -1.77 6.43 -6.99
N LEU A 30 -1.46 5.56 -6.02
CA LEU A 30 -0.42 5.87 -5.03
C LEU A 30 0.97 5.88 -5.67
N CYS A 31 1.28 4.90 -6.52
CA CYS A 31 2.49 4.91 -7.32
C CYS A 31 2.56 6.16 -8.22
N ALA A 32 1.47 6.52 -8.89
CA ALA A 32 1.43 7.67 -9.79
C ALA A 32 1.74 8.99 -9.04
N ASP A 33 1.20 9.18 -7.84
CA ASP A 33 1.45 10.39 -7.05
C ASP A 33 2.90 10.47 -6.55
N LEU A 34 3.49 9.33 -6.16
CA LEU A 34 4.92 9.24 -5.83
C LEU A 34 5.80 9.52 -7.06
N VAL A 35 5.51 8.91 -8.21
CA VAL A 35 6.26 9.08 -9.47
C VAL A 35 6.21 10.53 -9.97
N ALA A 36 5.12 11.25 -9.69
CA ALA A 36 4.98 12.65 -10.08
C ALA A 36 6.03 13.56 -9.42
N VAL A 37 6.64 13.15 -8.31
CA VAL A 37 7.69 13.92 -7.60
C VAL A 37 9.04 13.75 -8.31
N PRO A 38 9.71 14.86 -8.72
CA PRO A 38 11.04 14.79 -9.30
C PRO A 38 12.04 14.05 -8.41
N GLY A 39 12.78 13.09 -8.98
CA GLY A 39 13.77 12.30 -8.26
C GLY A 39 13.20 11.07 -7.52
N ALA A 40 11.91 10.75 -7.66
CA ALA A 40 11.29 9.59 -7.03
C ALA A 40 12.03 8.26 -7.30
N SER A 41 12.67 8.12 -8.46
CA SER A 41 13.48 6.94 -8.82
C SER A 41 14.67 6.67 -7.90
N ALA A 42 15.10 7.64 -7.10
CA ALA A 42 16.13 7.42 -6.09
C ALA A 42 15.65 6.55 -4.92
N VAL A 43 14.34 6.44 -4.71
CA VAL A 43 13.72 5.77 -3.55
C VAL A 43 12.72 4.70 -3.97
N LEU A 44 11.81 5.01 -4.89
CA LEU A 44 10.78 4.10 -5.35
C LEU A 44 11.37 3.09 -6.34
N LEU A 45 11.35 1.81 -5.98
CA LEU A 45 11.80 0.72 -6.87
C LEU A 45 10.71 0.31 -7.85
N GLY A 46 9.45 0.33 -7.41
CA GLY A 46 8.31 -0.03 -8.24
C GLY A 46 7.07 -0.32 -7.43
N GLY A 47 6.07 -0.89 -8.10
CA GLY A 47 4.83 -1.29 -7.46
C GLY A 47 4.09 -2.38 -8.22
N VAL A 48 3.14 -2.99 -7.52
CA VAL A 48 2.29 -4.08 -8.01
C VAL A 48 0.84 -3.69 -7.79
N VAL A 49 0.03 -3.69 -8.84
CA VAL A 49 -1.43 -3.56 -8.71
C VAL A 49 -2.06 -4.95 -8.62
N ALA A 50 -2.21 -5.46 -7.40
CA ALA A 50 -2.83 -6.75 -7.09
C ALA A 50 -4.35 -6.62 -6.90
N TYR A 51 -5.06 -6.27 -7.99
CA TYR A 51 -6.51 -6.03 -7.94
C TYR A 51 -7.29 -7.31 -7.62
N ALA A 52 -7.11 -8.36 -8.43
CA ALA A 52 -7.78 -9.65 -8.21
C ALA A 52 -7.19 -10.40 -7.00
N THR A 53 -8.03 -11.06 -6.20
CA THR A 53 -7.61 -11.82 -5.02
C THR A 53 -6.49 -12.84 -5.30
N PRO A 54 -6.55 -13.65 -6.38
CA PRO A 54 -5.48 -14.61 -6.67
C PRO A 54 -4.11 -13.95 -6.91
N VAL A 55 -4.07 -12.71 -7.42
CA VAL A 55 -2.82 -11.97 -7.66
C VAL A 55 -2.13 -11.60 -6.33
N LYS A 56 -2.90 -11.41 -5.24
CA LYS A 56 -2.33 -11.17 -3.92
C LYS A 56 -1.51 -12.37 -3.43
N SER A 57 -1.99 -13.60 -3.65
CA SER A 57 -1.22 -14.81 -3.36
C SER A 57 -0.07 -14.97 -4.36
N SER A 58 -0.37 -15.06 -5.66
CA SER A 58 0.62 -15.50 -6.64
C SER A 58 1.77 -14.54 -6.88
N VAL A 59 1.55 -13.24 -6.69
CA VAL A 59 2.59 -12.21 -6.89
C VAL A 59 3.15 -11.73 -5.56
N LEU A 60 2.29 -11.39 -4.59
CA LEU A 60 2.74 -10.80 -3.33
C LEU A 60 3.00 -11.84 -2.23
N GLY A 61 2.65 -13.11 -2.45
CA GLY A 61 2.87 -14.18 -1.46
C GLY A 61 1.97 -14.09 -0.24
N VAL A 62 0.79 -13.46 -0.35
CA VAL A 62 -0.22 -13.45 0.71
C VAL A 62 -0.76 -14.85 0.93
N ASP A 63 -0.90 -15.27 2.19
CA ASP A 63 -1.36 -16.61 2.54
C ASP A 63 -2.77 -16.92 1.97
N GLU A 64 -2.89 -18.05 1.27
CA GLU A 64 -4.17 -18.45 0.66
C GLU A 64 -5.22 -18.83 1.71
N GLY A 65 -4.80 -19.38 2.85
CA GLY A 65 -5.69 -19.68 3.98
C GLY A 65 -6.30 -18.42 4.58
N LEU A 66 -5.50 -17.35 4.71
CA LEU A 66 -5.94 -16.03 5.15
C LEU A 66 -6.95 -15.42 4.17
N LEU A 67 -6.64 -15.45 2.87
CA LEU A 67 -7.54 -14.95 1.82
C LEU A 67 -8.86 -15.73 1.78
N SER A 68 -8.81 -17.06 1.94
CA SER A 68 -10.00 -17.91 1.97
C SER A 68 -10.85 -17.65 3.21
N ARG A 69 -10.24 -17.42 4.37
CA ARG A 69 -10.94 -17.25 5.65
C ARG A 69 -11.53 -15.87 5.86
N TYR A 70 -10.81 -14.82 5.47
CA TYR A 70 -11.17 -13.44 5.79
C TYR A 70 -11.41 -12.56 4.56
N GLY A 71 -11.14 -13.06 3.35
CA GLY A 71 -11.23 -12.28 2.14
C GLY A 71 -10.05 -11.31 1.94
N PRO A 72 -10.04 -10.56 0.82
CA PRO A 72 -8.93 -9.69 0.43
C PRO A 72 -8.87 -8.36 1.20
N VAL A 73 -9.93 -7.99 1.92
CA VAL A 73 -10.03 -6.74 2.68
C VAL A 73 -9.94 -7.08 4.16
N HIS A 74 -8.71 -7.18 4.66
CA HIS A 74 -8.40 -7.57 6.03
C HIS A 74 -7.05 -6.96 6.44
N PRO A 75 -6.83 -6.57 7.71
CA PRO A 75 -5.58 -5.96 8.15
C PRO A 75 -4.36 -6.85 7.88
N GLN A 76 -4.44 -8.15 8.19
CA GLN A 76 -3.31 -9.07 7.94
C GLN A 76 -2.99 -9.22 6.45
N VAL A 77 -4.00 -9.15 5.57
CA VAL A 77 -3.77 -9.17 4.11
C VAL A 77 -3.02 -7.92 3.68
N ALA A 78 -3.37 -6.75 4.21
CA ALA A 78 -2.63 -5.52 3.95
C ALA A 78 -1.17 -5.62 4.44
N LEU A 79 -0.94 -6.23 5.61
CA LEU A 79 0.41 -6.40 6.11
C LEU A 79 1.26 -7.33 5.22
N GLU A 80 0.69 -8.48 4.81
CA GLU A 80 1.37 -9.44 3.94
C GLU A 80 1.57 -8.89 2.53
N MET A 81 0.63 -8.09 2.00
CA MET A 81 0.82 -7.37 0.73
C MET A 81 2.00 -6.38 0.82
N ALA A 82 2.09 -5.62 1.94
CA ALA A 82 3.16 -4.65 2.15
C ALA A 82 4.52 -5.34 2.33
N ASP A 83 4.59 -6.45 3.05
CA ASP A 83 5.83 -7.20 3.17
C ASP A 83 6.22 -7.91 1.86
N GLY A 84 5.24 -8.49 1.18
CA GLY A 84 5.39 -9.15 -0.10
C GLY A 84 5.98 -8.26 -1.18
N VAL A 85 5.46 -7.04 -1.31
CA VAL A 85 5.90 -6.13 -2.38
C VAL A 85 7.37 -5.76 -2.24
N ARG A 86 7.91 -5.67 -1.02
CA ARG A 86 9.33 -5.38 -0.77
C ARG A 86 10.24 -6.37 -1.50
N ARG A 87 9.88 -7.66 -1.45
CA ARG A 87 10.62 -8.73 -2.13
C ARG A 87 10.41 -8.69 -3.63
N VAL A 88 9.17 -8.48 -4.07
CA VAL A 88 8.80 -8.53 -5.50
C VAL A 88 9.48 -7.43 -6.31
N VAL A 89 9.59 -6.22 -5.75
CA VAL A 89 10.23 -5.09 -6.44
C VAL A 89 11.73 -5.01 -6.19
N GLY A 90 12.30 -6.00 -5.49
CA GLY A 90 13.72 -6.02 -5.15
C GLY A 90 14.61 -5.96 -6.38
N VAL A 91 15.78 -5.33 -6.23
CA VAL A 91 16.78 -5.13 -7.29
C VAL A 91 18.11 -5.71 -6.82
N ASP A 92 18.81 -6.40 -7.70
CA ASP A 92 20.11 -7.04 -7.42
C ASP A 92 20.10 -8.01 -6.21
N GLY A 93 18.94 -8.64 -5.97
CA GLY A 93 18.75 -9.60 -4.87
C GLY A 93 18.38 -8.96 -3.52
N GLU A 94 18.34 -7.62 -3.45
CA GLU A 94 17.98 -6.89 -2.24
C GLU A 94 16.51 -6.46 -2.27
N ALA A 95 15.78 -6.75 -1.20
CA ALA A 95 14.40 -6.31 -1.04
C ALA A 95 14.33 -4.81 -0.74
N ALA A 96 13.20 -4.17 -1.06
CA ALA A 96 12.96 -2.80 -0.59
C ALA A 96 12.93 -2.76 0.95
N ASP A 97 13.52 -1.73 1.55
CA ASP A 97 13.46 -1.53 3.00
C ASP A 97 12.03 -1.35 3.48
N VAL A 98 11.24 -0.60 2.70
CA VAL A 98 9.88 -0.20 3.03
C VAL A 98 8.89 -0.75 2.02
N GLY A 99 7.79 -1.29 2.52
CA GLY A 99 6.63 -1.69 1.74
C GLY A 99 5.38 -1.00 2.24
N VAL A 100 4.56 -0.48 1.34
CA VAL A 100 3.22 0.03 1.66
C VAL A 100 2.19 -0.72 0.83
N SER A 101 1.00 -0.94 1.39
CA SER A 101 -0.09 -1.53 0.64
C SER A 101 -1.46 -0.90 0.91
N THR A 102 -2.36 -1.04 -0.07
CA THR A 102 -3.76 -0.62 0.04
C THR A 102 -4.70 -1.75 -0.37
N THR A 103 -5.65 -2.10 0.48
CA THR A 103 -6.76 -3.01 0.14
C THR A 103 -8.06 -2.52 0.77
N GLY A 104 -9.18 -2.67 0.09
CA GLY A 104 -10.42 -2.03 0.51
C GLY A 104 -11.54 -2.03 -0.52
N ILE A 105 -12.66 -1.44 -0.14
CA ILE A 105 -13.92 -1.46 -0.88
C ILE A 105 -14.27 -0.03 -1.28
N ALA A 106 -13.85 0.38 -2.48
CA ALA A 106 -14.24 1.68 -3.01
C ALA A 106 -15.71 1.75 -3.49
N GLY A 107 -16.44 0.63 -3.50
CA GLY A 107 -17.83 0.57 -3.94
C GLY A 107 -18.01 0.54 -5.47
N PRO A 108 -19.26 0.67 -5.96
CA PRO A 108 -20.47 1.01 -5.18
C PRO A 108 -21.06 -0.16 -4.38
N VAL A 109 -20.60 -1.38 -4.60
CA VAL A 109 -21.07 -2.58 -3.90
C VAL A 109 -19.96 -3.22 -3.09
N SER A 110 -20.35 -3.97 -2.05
CA SER A 110 -19.46 -4.79 -1.26
C SER A 110 -19.64 -6.26 -1.63
N PRO A 111 -18.58 -7.00 -1.98
CA PRO A 111 -18.69 -8.42 -2.33
C PRO A 111 -19.12 -9.32 -1.17
N ASP A 112 -18.79 -8.94 0.06
CA ASP A 112 -18.92 -9.78 1.28
C ASP A 112 -19.77 -9.12 2.38
N GLY A 113 -20.38 -7.97 2.09
CA GLY A 113 -21.25 -7.24 3.01
C GLY A 113 -20.53 -6.26 3.95
N GLN A 114 -19.19 -6.18 3.92
CA GLN A 114 -18.46 -5.13 4.63
C GLN A 114 -18.87 -3.74 4.12
N PRO A 115 -18.89 -2.68 4.96
CA PRO A 115 -19.26 -1.33 4.50
C PRO A 115 -18.40 -0.84 3.34
N VAL A 116 -19.02 -0.24 2.33
CA VAL A 116 -18.29 0.55 1.32
C VAL A 116 -17.52 1.66 2.04
N GLY A 117 -16.26 1.86 1.64
CA GLY A 117 -15.33 2.74 2.32
C GLY A 117 -14.39 2.04 3.30
N THR A 118 -14.60 0.74 3.58
CA THR A 118 -13.67 -0.05 4.41
C THR A 118 -12.34 -0.20 3.69
N VAL A 119 -11.26 0.25 4.33
CA VAL A 119 -9.90 0.23 3.79
C VAL A 119 -8.90 -0.19 4.86
N HIS A 120 -7.94 -1.02 4.48
CA HIS A 120 -6.77 -1.36 5.26
C HIS A 120 -5.51 -0.92 4.53
N ILE A 121 -4.63 -0.26 5.29
CA ILE A 121 -3.31 0.17 4.83
C ILE A 121 -2.28 -0.55 5.67
N GLY A 122 -1.35 -1.25 5.01
CA GLY A 122 -0.21 -1.89 5.66
C GLY A 122 1.06 -1.13 5.35
N VAL A 123 1.92 -0.91 6.34
CA VAL A 123 3.26 -0.34 6.17
C VAL A 123 4.26 -1.21 6.91
N VAL A 124 5.31 -1.62 6.21
CA VAL A 124 6.42 -2.42 6.73
C VAL A 124 7.70 -1.65 6.51
N THR A 125 8.52 -1.56 7.54
CA THR A 125 9.84 -0.92 7.54
C THR A 125 10.86 -1.85 8.21
N PRO A 126 12.17 -1.56 8.16
CA PRO A 126 13.16 -2.34 8.90
C PRO A 126 12.94 -2.34 10.43
N ALA A 127 12.30 -1.30 10.97
CA ALA A 127 12.11 -1.12 12.42
C ALA A 127 10.76 -1.62 12.92
N ALA A 128 9.71 -1.51 12.11
CA ALA A 128 8.34 -1.77 12.53
C ALA A 128 7.42 -2.12 11.37
N SER A 129 6.34 -2.83 11.73
CA SER A 129 5.26 -3.26 10.85
C SER A 129 3.93 -2.84 11.45
N ARG A 130 3.08 -2.14 10.68
CA ARG A 130 1.81 -1.60 11.15
C ARG A 130 0.71 -1.76 10.12
N THR A 131 -0.51 -1.94 10.60
CA THR A 131 -1.72 -1.79 9.80
C THR A 131 -2.65 -0.76 10.42
N ARG A 132 -3.35 -0.01 9.58
CA ARG A 132 -4.45 0.86 9.99
C ARG A 132 -5.70 0.56 9.18
N ALA A 133 -6.83 0.62 9.87
CA ALA A 133 -8.15 0.47 9.27
C ALA A 133 -8.84 1.83 9.19
N PHE A 134 -9.55 2.07 8.09
CA PHE A 134 -10.30 3.28 7.83
C PHE A 134 -11.70 2.91 7.34
N LEU A 135 -12.64 3.81 7.60
CA LEU A 135 -13.96 3.81 6.98
C LEU A 135 -14.17 5.19 6.33
N PHE A 136 -13.87 5.27 5.04
CA PHE A 136 -14.01 6.51 4.28
C PHE A 136 -15.45 6.69 3.79
N VAL A 137 -15.85 7.95 3.61
CA VAL A 137 -17.16 8.32 3.10
C VAL A 137 -17.00 9.00 1.76
N GLY A 138 -17.87 8.68 0.81
CA GLY A 138 -17.87 9.28 -0.52
C GLY A 138 -18.19 8.25 -1.60
N ASP A 139 -18.05 8.68 -2.85
CA ASP A 139 -18.12 7.78 -3.99
C ASP A 139 -16.80 7.03 -4.20
N ARG A 140 -16.78 6.19 -5.24
CA ARG A 140 -15.63 5.35 -5.59
C ARG A 140 -14.35 6.15 -5.84
N GLU A 141 -14.45 7.32 -6.46
CA GLU A 141 -13.29 8.14 -6.77
C GLU A 141 -12.76 8.81 -5.49
N SER A 142 -13.66 9.36 -4.68
CA SER A 142 -13.33 9.99 -3.41
C SER A 142 -12.67 9.01 -2.43
N ILE A 143 -13.19 7.78 -2.30
CA ILE A 143 -12.60 6.76 -1.41
C ILE A 143 -11.19 6.39 -1.87
N ARG A 144 -10.97 6.28 -3.19
CA ARG A 144 -9.63 5.99 -3.74
C ARG A 144 -8.65 7.11 -3.46
N ALA A 145 -9.06 8.36 -3.63
CA ALA A 145 -8.22 9.52 -3.33
C ALA A 145 -7.86 9.60 -1.83
N GLN A 146 -8.86 9.46 -0.95
CA GLN A 146 -8.66 9.41 0.51
C GLN A 146 -7.70 8.28 0.92
N THR A 147 -7.77 7.13 0.24
CA THR A 147 -6.86 6.00 0.50
C THR A 147 -5.41 6.33 0.13
N VAL A 148 -5.18 7.03 -0.99
CA VAL A 148 -3.83 7.46 -1.38
C VAL A 148 -3.25 8.43 -0.35
N ASP A 149 -4.03 9.45 0.03
CA ASP A 149 -3.60 10.42 1.03
C ASP A 149 -3.30 9.75 2.37
N ALA A 150 -4.18 8.87 2.84
CA ALA A 150 -3.99 8.14 4.09
C ALA A 150 -2.74 7.23 4.03
N ALA A 151 -2.45 6.59 2.90
CA ALA A 151 -1.26 5.75 2.77
C ALA A 151 0.03 6.56 2.91
N LEU A 152 0.07 7.76 2.34
CA LEU A 152 1.20 8.68 2.50
C LEU A 152 1.36 9.13 3.96
N GLN A 153 0.25 9.47 4.62
CA GLN A 153 0.27 9.89 6.03
C GLN A 153 0.71 8.76 6.98
N GLU A 154 0.25 7.53 6.76
CA GLU A 154 0.66 6.38 7.59
C GLU A 154 2.14 6.05 7.42
N MET A 155 2.70 6.22 6.21
CA MET A 155 4.15 6.12 6.02
C MET A 155 4.89 7.21 6.80
N LEU A 156 4.46 8.48 6.72
CA LEU A 156 5.10 9.57 7.46
C LEU A 156 5.04 9.38 8.98
N ALA A 157 3.88 8.95 9.49
CA ALA A 157 3.70 8.67 10.90
C ALA A 157 4.68 7.59 11.38
N LEU A 158 4.79 6.46 10.65
CA LEU A 158 5.69 5.38 11.02
C LEU A 158 7.18 5.76 10.86
N LEU A 159 7.52 6.61 9.89
CA LEU A 159 8.88 7.11 9.69
C LEU A 159 9.30 8.21 10.70
N SER A 160 8.39 8.67 11.55
CA SER A 160 8.66 9.69 12.56
C SER A 160 8.86 9.12 13.96
N GLU A 161 8.70 7.80 14.12
CA GLU A 161 9.01 7.03 15.33
C GLU A 161 10.49 6.66 15.39
#